data_AF-Q4WZ71-F1
#
_entry.id   AF-Q4WZ71-F1
#
_cell.length_a   1.000
_cell.length_b   1.000
_cell.length_c   1.000
_cell.angle_alpha   90.00
_cell.angle_beta   90.00
_cell.angle_gamma   90.00
#
_symmetry.space_group_name_H-M   'P 1'
#
loop_
_entity.id
_entity.type
_entity.pdbx_description
1 polymer ?
#
loop_
_entity_poly.entity_id
_entity_poly.type
_entity_poly.pdbx_seq_one_letter_code
_entity_poly.pdbx_strand_id
1 'polypeptide(L)'
;MPPCKGAYAPAQFHTSCTKSDQAIGATRLIPGSHLWNYSVPFSEDDVVWADQQPGDTLIILGSVFHVGSWNTTDRVRLVLSTSAVRGKFRGEENGYLTYSKDHISRLPVNLQKFFG
;
A
#
# COMPACT_ATOMS: atom_id res chain seq x y z
N MET A 1 16.53 20.33 11.88
CA MET A 1 15.51 19.98 10.87
C MET A 1 14.36 19.30 11.59
N PRO A 2 13.08 19.66 11.32
CA PRO A 2 11.97 18.86 11.80
C PRO A 2 12.08 17.43 11.23
N PRO A 3 11.65 16.39 11.97
CA PRO A 3 11.75 15.02 11.49
C PRO A 3 10.98 14.86 10.18
N CYS A 4 11.56 14.13 9.22
CA CYS A 4 10.84 13.72 8.00
C CYS A 4 9.51 13.05 8.37
N LYS A 5 8.39 13.57 7.86
CA LYS A 5 7.04 13.07 8.18
C LYS A 5 6.83 11.60 7.78
N GLY A 6 7.62 11.09 6.82
CA GLY A 6 7.57 9.68 6.40
C GLY A 6 8.03 8.65 7.46
N ALA A 7 8.65 9.07 8.56
CA ALA A 7 9.19 8.14 9.57
C ALA A 7 8.12 7.25 10.25
N TYR A 8 6.84 7.64 10.20
CA TYR A 8 5.74 6.92 10.83
C TYR A 8 4.73 6.33 9.85
N ALA A 9 4.99 6.42 8.54
CA ALA A 9 4.08 5.87 7.55
C ALA A 9 4.08 4.34 7.59
N PRO A 10 2.91 3.69 7.41
CA PRO A 10 2.86 2.25 7.12
C PRO A 10 3.61 1.95 5.82
N ALA A 11 4.15 0.75 5.70
CA ALA A 11 4.48 0.18 4.40
C ALA A 11 3.22 -0.44 3.82
N GLN A 12 2.88 -0.11 2.58
CA GLN A 12 1.74 -0.66 1.86
C GLN A 12 2.23 -1.53 0.72
N PHE A 13 1.53 -2.64 0.51
CA PHE A 13 1.82 -3.65 -0.51
C PHE A 13 0.57 -3.81 -1.36
N HIS A 14 0.66 -3.41 -2.62
CA HIS A 14 -0.42 -3.49 -3.60
C HIS A 14 -0.07 -4.57 -4.63
N THR A 15 -0.53 -5.80 -4.38
CA THR A 15 -0.32 -6.93 -5.27
C THR A 15 -1.46 -7.03 -6.27
N SER A 16 -1.12 -6.97 -7.55
CA SER A 16 -2.12 -7.06 -8.62
C SER A 16 -2.59 -8.50 -8.81
N CYS A 17 -3.90 -8.74 -8.79
CA CYS A 17 -4.49 -10.05 -9.12
C CYS A 17 -4.92 -10.15 -10.59
N THR A 18 -5.15 -9.00 -11.22
CA THR A 18 -5.41 -8.86 -12.65
C THR A 18 -4.38 -7.92 -13.27
N LYS A 19 -4.23 -7.95 -14.60
CA LYS A 19 -3.42 -6.94 -15.29
C LYS A 19 -3.95 -5.54 -14.95
N SER A 20 -3.04 -4.65 -14.60
CA SER A 20 -3.30 -3.28 -14.19
C SER A 20 -2.49 -2.34 -15.08
N ASP A 21 -3.10 -1.83 -16.13
CA ASP A 21 -2.53 -0.82 -17.04
C ASP A 21 -3.23 0.54 -16.87
N GLN A 22 -2.71 1.59 -17.51
CA GLN A 22 -3.28 2.93 -17.38
C GLN A 22 -4.78 2.99 -17.73
N ALA A 23 -5.22 2.27 -18.77
CA ALA A 23 -6.61 2.29 -19.23
C ALA A 23 -7.59 1.67 -18.21
N ILE A 24 -7.19 0.61 -17.51
CA ILE A 24 -7.99 0.00 -16.43
C ILE A 24 -7.86 0.75 -15.09
N GLY A 25 -7.11 1.86 -15.09
CA GLY A 25 -6.94 2.73 -13.94
C GLY A 25 -5.83 2.28 -13.00
N ALA A 26 -4.66 1.89 -13.52
CA ALA A 26 -3.47 1.56 -12.73
C ALA A 26 -3.15 2.61 -11.65
N THR A 27 -2.48 2.18 -10.58
CA THR A 27 -2.09 3.08 -9.50
C THR A 27 -1.11 4.10 -10.03
N ARG A 28 -1.35 5.37 -9.76
CA ARG A 28 -0.39 6.45 -10.07
C ARG A 28 0.16 7.03 -8.78
N LEU A 29 1.43 7.40 -8.77
CA LEU A 29 2.13 7.91 -7.59
C LEU A 29 3.18 8.94 -7.94
N ILE A 30 3.66 9.66 -6.94
CA ILE A 30 4.75 10.63 -7.09
C ILE A 30 5.98 10.15 -6.32
N PRO A 31 7.01 9.63 -6.99
CA PRO A 31 8.25 9.20 -6.34
C PRO A 31 8.86 10.32 -5.51
N GLY A 32 9.34 10.00 -4.30
CA GLY A 32 9.97 10.97 -3.40
C GLY A 32 9.01 11.87 -2.61
N SER A 33 7.70 11.88 -2.91
CA SER A 33 6.76 12.81 -2.27
C SER A 33 6.58 12.59 -0.76
N HIS A 34 6.96 11.42 -0.24
CA HIS A 34 7.05 11.12 1.19
C HIS A 34 8.02 12.01 1.98
N LEU A 35 8.89 12.75 1.28
CA LEU A 35 9.84 13.71 1.85
C LEU A 35 9.34 15.16 1.78
N TRP A 36 8.19 15.39 1.13
CA TRP A 36 7.73 16.75 0.83
C TRP A 36 7.02 17.42 1.99
N ASN A 37 6.97 18.75 1.94
CA ASN A 37 5.99 19.52 2.69
C ASN A 37 4.69 19.59 1.88
N TYR A 38 3.65 18.89 2.33
CA TYR A 38 2.35 18.73 1.64
C TYR A 38 1.53 20.03 1.45
N SER A 39 2.13 21.19 1.71
CA SER A 39 1.53 22.50 1.52
C SER A 39 1.62 23.01 0.07
N VAL A 40 2.38 22.34 -0.79
CA VAL A 40 2.61 22.76 -2.19
C VAL A 40 1.84 21.82 -3.13
N PRO A 41 1.06 22.36 -4.09
CA PRO A 41 0.42 21.54 -5.12
C PRO A 41 1.47 20.88 -6.03
N PHE A 42 1.20 19.66 -6.47
CA PHE A 42 2.06 18.92 -7.40
C PHE A 42 1.57 19.06 -8.85
N SER A 43 2.47 18.86 -9.81
CA SER A 43 2.11 18.79 -11.23
C SER A 43 1.69 17.37 -11.61
N GLU A 44 0.89 17.24 -12.66
CA GLU A 44 0.65 15.94 -13.31
C GLU A 44 1.94 15.39 -13.95
N ASP A 45 2.93 16.25 -14.25
CA ASP A 45 4.24 15.81 -14.77
C ASP A 45 5.10 15.07 -13.72
N ASP A 46 4.78 15.24 -12.43
CA ASP A 46 5.47 14.53 -11.34
C ASP A 46 4.96 13.08 -11.17
N VAL A 47 3.87 12.73 -11.85
CA VAL A 47 3.13 11.50 -11.65
C VAL A 47 3.68 10.37 -12.52
N VAL A 48 3.91 9.22 -11.89
CA VAL A 48 4.34 7.98 -12.55
C VAL A 48 3.25 6.91 -12.40
N TRP A 49 3.01 6.17 -13.47
CA TRP A 49 2.09 5.04 -13.50
C TRP A 49 2.78 3.75 -13.06
N ALA A 50 2.17 3.03 -12.12
CA ALA A 50 2.57 1.70 -11.70
C ALA A 50 1.75 0.65 -12.46
N ASP A 51 2.13 0.45 -13.73
CA ASP A 51 1.59 -0.65 -14.53
C ASP A 51 2.12 -1.99 -13.99
N GLN A 52 1.23 -2.97 -13.82
CA GLN A 52 1.50 -4.24 -13.15
C GLN A 52 0.85 -5.42 -13.90
N GLN A 53 1.54 -6.56 -13.94
CA GLN A 53 0.96 -7.86 -14.29
C GLN A 53 0.40 -8.57 -13.05
N PRO A 54 -0.46 -9.59 -13.21
CA PRO A 54 -0.86 -10.44 -12.09
C PRO A 54 0.36 -11.01 -11.35
N GLY A 55 0.41 -10.81 -10.03
CA GLY A 55 1.51 -11.22 -9.16
C GLY A 55 2.50 -10.09 -8.83
N ASP A 56 2.61 -9.06 -9.67
CA ASP A 56 3.48 -7.92 -9.38
C ASP A 56 2.98 -7.18 -8.14
N THR A 57 3.92 -6.69 -7.32
CA THR A 57 3.60 -5.96 -6.09
C THR A 57 4.27 -4.60 -6.07
N LEU A 58 3.45 -3.54 -6.02
CA LEU A 58 3.89 -2.19 -5.76
C LEU A 58 4.06 -2.02 -4.25
N ILE A 59 5.27 -1.67 -3.81
CA ILE A 59 5.59 -1.41 -2.40
C ILE A 59 5.82 0.08 -2.24
N ILE A 60 5.04 0.73 -1.38
CA ILE A 60 5.11 2.17 -1.12
C ILE A 60 5.02 2.47 0.37
N LEU A 61 5.56 3.61 0.78
CA LEU A 61 5.23 4.17 2.09
C LEU A 61 3.88 4.87 1.99
N GLY A 62 3.02 4.75 2.99
CA GLY A 62 1.71 5.42 3.03
C GLY A 62 1.78 6.95 3.01
N SER A 63 2.97 7.53 3.18
CA SER A 63 3.25 8.97 3.01
C SER A 63 3.52 9.38 1.56
N VAL A 64 3.67 8.44 0.63
CA VAL A 64 3.77 8.75 -0.80
C VAL A 64 2.39 9.19 -1.30
N PHE A 65 2.32 10.23 -2.11
CA PHE A 65 1.11 10.62 -2.81
C PHE A 65 0.85 9.58 -3.89
N HIS A 66 -0.31 8.92 -3.80
CA HIS A 66 -0.71 7.88 -4.73
C HIS A 66 -2.23 7.79 -4.78
N VAL A 67 -2.75 7.28 -5.88
CA VAL A 67 -4.20 7.08 -6.07
C VAL A 67 -4.46 5.96 -7.08
N GLY A 68 -5.55 5.21 -6.88
CA GLY A 68 -6.11 4.36 -7.93
C GLY A 68 -6.76 5.23 -9.00
N SER A 69 -6.42 5.01 -10.26
CA SER A 69 -6.88 5.89 -11.34
C SER A 69 -8.24 5.46 -11.90
N TRP A 70 -8.79 6.30 -12.78
CA TRP A 70 -10.07 6.04 -13.44
C TRP A 70 -9.97 4.84 -14.38
N ASN A 71 -10.92 3.91 -14.26
CA ASN A 71 -11.09 2.82 -15.21
C ASN A 71 -11.96 3.31 -16.37
N THR A 72 -11.40 3.29 -17.58
CA THR A 72 -12.07 3.73 -18.82
C THR A 72 -12.52 2.55 -19.68
N THR A 73 -12.47 1.34 -19.12
CA THR A 73 -12.78 0.08 -19.80
C THR A 73 -13.89 -0.68 -19.06
N ASP A 74 -14.35 -1.78 -19.64
CA ASP A 74 -15.28 -2.75 -19.05
C ASP A 74 -14.57 -3.85 -18.22
N ARG A 75 -13.23 -3.87 -18.24
CA ARG A 75 -12.42 -4.84 -17.48
C ARG A 75 -12.46 -4.54 -15.99
N VAL A 76 -12.43 -5.57 -15.15
CA VAL A 76 -12.36 -5.44 -13.69
C VAL A 76 -10.90 -5.43 -13.23
N ARG A 77 -10.51 -4.45 -12.42
CA ARG A 77 -9.20 -4.38 -11.76
C ARG A 77 -9.32 -4.92 -10.33
N LEU A 78 -8.59 -5.99 -10.02
CA LEU A 78 -8.49 -6.56 -8.67
C LEU A 78 -7.06 -6.42 -8.14
N VAL A 79 -6.93 -5.80 -6.97
CA VAL A 79 -5.66 -5.58 -6.27
C VAL A 79 -5.85 -5.99 -4.81
N LEU A 80 -4.93 -6.78 -4.28
CA LEU A 80 -4.82 -7.02 -2.84
C LEU A 80 -4.00 -5.89 -2.23
N SER A 81 -4.63 -5.13 -1.34
CA SER A 81 -3.97 -4.08 -0.57
C SER A 81 -3.77 -4.56 0.86
N THR A 82 -2.51 -4.59 1.30
CA THR A 82 -2.15 -4.92 2.68
C THR A 82 -1.17 -3.89 3.21
N SER A 83 -1.22 -3.65 4.52
CA SER A 83 -0.41 -2.63 5.19
C SER A 83 0.32 -3.21 6.40
N ALA A 84 1.59 -2.84 6.56
CA ALA A 84 2.38 -3.15 7.74
C ALA A 84 2.67 -1.86 8.52
N VAL A 85 2.36 -1.88 9.81
CA VAL A 85 2.70 -0.82 10.76
C VAL A 85 3.73 -1.34 11.77
N ARG A 86 4.43 -0.41 12.44
CA ARG A 86 5.29 -0.78 13.58
C ARG A 86 4.43 -1.36 14.71
N GLY A 87 4.92 -2.35 15.46
CA GLY A 87 4.14 -3.05 16.50
C GLY A 87 3.62 -2.19 17.67
N LYS A 88 4.04 -0.92 17.78
CA LYS A 88 3.46 0.05 18.73
C LYS A 88 2.20 0.75 18.21
N PHE A 89 1.89 0.60 16.92
CA PHE A 89 0.72 1.17 16.27
C PHE A 89 -0.37 0.11 16.13
N ARG A 90 -1.61 0.56 16.14
CA ARG A 90 -2.77 -0.29 15.90
C ARG A 90 -2.87 -0.57 14.40
N GLY A 91 -3.01 -1.85 14.03
CA GLY A 91 -3.37 -2.23 12.66
C GLY A 91 -4.77 -1.76 12.28
N GLU A 92 -5.00 -1.54 10.99
CA GLU A 92 -6.32 -1.11 10.49
C GLU A 92 -7.37 -2.22 10.68
N GLU A 93 -6.97 -3.47 10.46
CA GLU A 93 -7.78 -4.66 10.72
C GLU A 93 -7.47 -5.27 12.09
N ASN A 94 -8.50 -5.81 12.75
CA ASN A 94 -8.38 -6.40 14.07
C ASN A 94 -8.37 -7.95 14.00
N GLY A 95 -7.18 -8.51 13.75
CA GLY A 95 -7.00 -9.96 13.66
C GLY A 95 -7.35 -10.73 14.95
N TYR A 96 -7.30 -10.09 16.13
CA TYR A 96 -7.60 -10.76 17.40
C TYR A 96 -9.07 -11.21 17.54
N LEU A 97 -9.97 -10.59 16.78
CA LEU A 97 -11.40 -10.96 16.75
C LEU A 97 -11.72 -11.94 15.63
N THR A 98 -10.82 -12.10 14.66
CA THR A 98 -11.02 -12.91 13.46
C THR A 98 -10.38 -14.29 13.59
N TYR A 99 -9.20 -14.38 14.20
CA TYR A 99 -8.42 -15.62 14.26
C TYR A 99 -8.32 -16.17 15.69
N SER A 100 -8.45 -17.49 15.83
CA SER A 100 -8.22 -18.16 17.11
C SER A 100 -6.73 -18.27 17.44
N LYS A 101 -6.39 -18.36 18.72
CA LYS A 101 -5.00 -18.58 19.16
C LYS A 101 -4.40 -19.87 18.59
N ASP A 102 -5.20 -20.93 18.46
CA ASP A 102 -4.77 -22.21 17.87
C ASP A 102 -4.47 -22.08 16.36
N HIS A 103 -5.19 -21.23 15.64
CA HIS A 103 -4.88 -20.95 14.24
C HIS A 103 -3.52 -20.25 14.12
N ILE A 104 -3.30 -19.20 14.91
CA ILE A 104 -2.07 -18.41 14.85
C ILE A 104 -0.85 -19.22 15.32
N SER A 105 -0.99 -20.07 16.34
CA SER A 105 0.13 -20.87 16.88
C SER A 105 0.73 -21.87 15.88
N ARG A 106 -0.02 -22.23 14.83
CA ARG A 106 0.44 -23.12 13.75
C ARG A 106 1.23 -22.41 12.65
N LEU A 107 1.23 -21.07 12.62
CA LEU A 107 1.99 -20.30 11.65
C LEU A 107 3.48 -20.25 12.01
N PRO A 108 4.40 -20.01 11.06
CA PRO A 108 5.78 -19.67 11.34
C PRO A 108 5.92 -18.53 12.36
N VAL A 109 6.92 -18.61 13.25
CA VAL A 109 7.13 -17.66 14.37
C VAL A 109 7.18 -16.21 13.92
N ASN A 110 7.74 -15.92 12.74
CA ASN A 110 7.78 -14.56 12.19
C ASN A 110 6.39 -14.03 11.84
N LEU A 111 5.46 -14.88 11.40
CA LEU A 111 4.07 -14.47 11.14
C LEU A 111 3.28 -14.31 12.44
N GLN A 112 3.51 -15.16 13.43
CA GLN A 112 2.92 -14.97 14.77
C GLN A 112 3.27 -13.60 15.35
N LYS A 113 4.57 -13.24 15.29
CA LYS A 113 5.06 -11.91 15.71
C LYS A 113 4.49 -10.76 14.91
N PHE A 114 4.14 -10.98 13.64
CA PHE A 114 3.52 -9.96 12.79
C PHE A 114 2.06 -9.70 13.17
N PHE A 115 1.34 -10.74 13.58
CA PHE A 115 -0.04 -10.62 14.06
C PHE A 115 -0.17 -9.88 15.41
N GLY A 116 0.86 -9.97 16.26
CA GLY A 116 0.90 -9.35 17.58
C GLY A 116 0.99 -10.36 18.71
#